data_AF-L7WC78-F1
#
_entry.id   AF-L7WC78-F1
#
_cell.length_a   1.000
_cell.length_b   1.000
_cell.length_c   1.000
_cell.angle_alpha   90.00
_cell.angle_beta   90.00
_cell.angle_gamma   90.00
#
_symmetry.space_group_name_H-M   'P 1'
#
loop_
_entity.id
_entity.type
_entity.pdbx_description
1 polymer ?
#
loop_
_entity_poly.entity_id
_entity_poly.type
_entity_poly.pdbx_seq_one_letter_code
_entity_poly.pdbx_strand_id
1 'polypeptide(L)' 'MNIEEVYRKANQIDLKNNAFTVNEHLYHSGLMQTFEKALVKNKPLAFEILIALKVDSKSIERIVFSK' A
#
# COMPACT_ATOMS: atom_id res chain seq x y z
N MET A 1 13.80 -0.84 0.15
CA MET A 1 12.89 -0.35 -0.90
C MET A 1 12.81 1.16 -0.78
N ASN A 2 13.00 1.89 -1.88
CA ASN A 2 12.88 3.35 -1.89
C ASN A 2 11.46 3.76 -2.29
N ILE A 3 11.12 5.03 -2.08
CA ILE A 3 9.76 5.52 -2.35
C ILE A 3 9.42 5.53 -3.84
N GLU A 4 10.38 5.87 -4.70
CA GLU A 4 10.19 5.86 -6.16
C GLU A 4 9.79 4.48 -6.69
N GLU A 5 10.40 3.40 -6.16
CA GLU A 5 10.04 2.04 -6.52
C GLU A 5 8.64 1.65 -6.03
N VAL A 6 8.23 2.14 -4.86
CA VAL A 6 6.85 1.95 -4.33
C VAL A 6 5.85 2.54 -5.32
N TYR A 7 6.02 3.82 -5.67
CA TYR A 7 5.12 4.50 -6.60
C TYR A 7 5.15 3.88 -7.99
N ARG A 8 6.32 3.43 -8.48
CA ARG A 8 6.42 2.72 -9.77
C ARG A 8 5.59 1.43 -9.73
N LYS A 9 5.74 0.61 -8.70
CA LYS A 9 5.01 -0.67 -8.56
C LYS A 9 3.52 -0.47 -8.34
N ALA A 10 3.13 0.54 -7.56
CA ALA A 10 1.73 0.89 -7.34
C ALA A 10 1.05 1.37 -8.63
N ASN A 11 1.73 2.19 -9.43
CA ASN A 11 1.19 2.75 -10.67
C ASN A 11 1.27 1.81 -11.88
N GLN A 12 2.01 0.69 -11.79
CA GLN A 12 2.07 -0.32 -12.85
C GLN A 12 0.74 -1.06 -13.04
N ILE A 13 -0.12 -1.05 -12.03
CA ILE A 13 -1.41 -1.70 -12.09
C ILE A 13 -2.46 -0.64 -12.47
N ASP A 14 -2.86 -0.64 -13.74
CA ASP A 14 -4.00 0.15 -14.22
C ASP A 14 -5.28 -0.55 -13.79
N LEU A 15 -5.69 -0.29 -12.54
CA LEU A 15 -6.93 -0.81 -11.98
C LEU A 15 -8.12 -0.05 -12.54
N LYS A 16 -8.47 -0.31 -13.80
CA LYS A 16 -9.76 0.10 -14.34
C LYS A 16 -10.87 -0.50 -13.46
N ASN A 17 -11.68 0.38 -12.88
CA ASN A 17 -12.96 0.11 -12.20
C ASN A 17 -12.97 -0.23 -10.70
N ASN A 18 -12.04 0.25 -9.86
CA ASN A 18 -12.21 0.25 -8.39
C ASN A 18 -12.59 -1.12 -7.76
N ALA A 19 -12.40 -2.23 -8.48
CA ALA A 19 -12.99 -3.53 -8.13
C ALA A 19 -12.12 -4.34 -7.17
N PHE A 20 -10.92 -3.83 -6.85
CA PHE A 20 -9.94 -4.52 -6.04
C PHE A 20 -9.84 -3.91 -4.66
N THR A 21 -9.82 -4.78 -3.66
CA THR A 21 -9.51 -4.45 -2.28
C THR A 21 -8.04 -4.03 -2.13
N VAL A 22 -7.70 -3.37 -1.01
CA VAL A 22 -6.32 -2.96 -0.69
C VAL A 22 -5.35 -4.15 -0.75
N ASN A 23 -5.76 -5.31 -0.24
CA ASN A 23 -4.94 -6.52 -0.23
C ASN A 23 -4.66 -7.05 -1.64
N GLU A 24 -5.66 -7.03 -2.52
CA GLU A 24 -5.47 -7.42 -3.92
C GLU A 24 -4.55 -6.43 -4.64
N HIS A 25 -4.69 -5.13 -4.37
CA HIS A 25 -3.81 -4.12 -4.95
C HIS A 25 -2.35 -4.30 -4.48
N LEU A 26 -2.14 -4.63 -3.20
CA LEU A 26 -0.83 -4.98 -2.64
C LEU A 26 -0.25 -6.26 -3.26
N TYR A 27 -1.09 -7.27 -3.52
CA TYR A 27 -0.69 -8.52 -4.14
C TYR A 27 -0.24 -8.29 -5.59
N HIS A 28 -1.08 -7.64 -6.41
CA HIS A 28 -0.81 -7.40 -7.83
C HIS A 28 0.38 -6.45 -8.05
N SER A 29 0.55 -5.44 -7.19
CA SER A 29 1.72 -4.55 -7.24
C SER A 29 3.01 -5.20 -6.71
N GLY A 30 2.93 -6.41 -6.15
CA GLY A 30 4.08 -7.08 -5.52
C GLY A 30 4.60 -6.34 -4.28
N LEU A 31 3.75 -5.54 -3.63
CA LEU A 31 4.05 -4.78 -2.42
C LEU A 31 3.64 -5.49 -1.14
N MET A 32 2.85 -6.57 -1.22
CA MET A 32 2.29 -7.31 -0.07
C MET A 32 3.31 -7.61 1.02
N GLN A 33 4.38 -8.35 0.71
CA GLN A 33 5.40 -8.69 1.71
C GLN A 33 6.13 -7.46 2.27
N THR A 34 6.36 -6.44 1.44
CA THR A 34 7.00 -5.20 1.88
C THR A 34 6.10 -4.47 2.87
N PHE A 35 4.82 -4.40 2.56
CA PHE A 35 3.80 -3.77 3.38
C PHE A 35 3.66 -4.48 4.72
N GLU A 36 3.52 -5.80 4.75
CA GLU A 36 3.42 -6.58 6.00
C GLU A 36 4.63 -6.37 6.92
N LYS A 37 5.84 -6.40 6.34
CA LYS A 37 7.08 -6.12 7.09
C LYS A 37 7.13 -4.67 7.60
N ALA A 38 6.69 -3.72 6.78
CA ALA A 38 6.64 -2.31 7.14
C ALA A 38 5.60 -2.05 8.24
N LEU A 39 4.45 -2.73 8.21
CA LEU A 39 3.39 -2.57 9.21
C LEU A 39 3.89 -2.85 10.64
N VAL A 40 4.82 -3.80 10.77
CA VAL A 40 5.43 -4.17 12.05
C VAL A 40 6.64 -3.30 12.39
N LYS A 41 7.54 -3.04 11.44
CA LYS A 41 8.87 -2.47 11.71
C LYS A 41 9.06 -1.01 11.32
N ASN A 42 8.23 -0.50 10.40
CA ASN A 42 8.36 0.83 9.83
C ASN A 42 7.00 1.35 9.35
N LYS A 43 6.16 1.76 10.30
CA LYS A 43 4.82 2.32 10.03
C LYS A 43 4.83 3.47 9.02
N PRO A 44 5.80 4.40 9.02
CA PRO A 44 5.93 5.40 7.96
C PRO A 44 6.01 4.79 6.55
N LEU A 45 6.78 3.72 6.34
CA LEU A 45 6.84 3.05 5.04
C LEU A 45 5.52 2.36 4.68
N ALA A 46 4.82 1.75 5.65
CA ALA A 46 3.51 1.14 5.42
C ALA A 46 2.48 2.19 5.00
N PHE A 47 2.53 3.37 5.63
CA PHE A 47 1.71 4.52 5.29
C PHE A 47 1.95 5.00 3.85
N GLU A 48 3.21 5.18 3.45
CA GLU A 48 3.58 5.59 2.08
C GLU A 48 3.14 4.57 1.02
N ILE A 49 3.22 3.28 1.31
CA ILE A 49 2.74 2.23 0.41
C ILE A 49 1.23 2.37 0.15
N LEU A 50 0.44 2.60 1.19
CA LEU A 50 -1.01 2.74 1.03
C LEU A 50 -1.40 4.04 0.33
N ILE A 51 -0.65 5.13 0.55
CA ILE A 51 -0.81 6.37 -0.23
C ILE A 51 -0.55 6.13 -1.72
N ALA A 52 0.55 5.43 -2.05
CA ALA A 52 0.88 5.12 -3.43
C ALA A 52 -0.21 4.29 -4.13
N LEU A 53 -0.90 3.43 -3.37
CA LEU A 53 -2.05 2.65 -3.83
C LEU A 53 -3.37 3.43 -3.86
N LYS A 54 -3.35 4.74 -3.58
CA LYS A 54 -4.49 5.66 -3.55
C LYS A 54 -5.57 5.26 -2.54
N VAL A 55 -5.17 4.62 -1.44
CA VAL A 55 -6.07 4.31 -0.32
C VAL A 55 -6.42 5.60 0.41
N ASP A 56 -7.68 5.75 0.83
CA ASP A 56 -8.10 6.94 1.56
C ASP A 56 -7.46 7.03 2.95
N SER A 57 -7.18 8.24 3.41
CA SER A 57 -6.45 8.48 4.66
C SER A 57 -7.11 7.85 5.88
N LYS A 58 -8.45 7.77 5.94
CA LYS A 58 -9.16 7.15 7.07
C LYS A 58 -8.92 5.64 7.12
N SER A 59 -8.95 4.98 5.97
CA SER A 59 -8.60 3.57 5.85
C SER A 59 -7.15 3.32 6.22
N ILE A 60 -6.22 4.18 5.78
CA ILE A 60 -4.80 4.08 6.15
C ILE A 60 -4.62 4.17 7.66
N GLU A 61 -5.26 5.13 8.32
CA GLU A 61 -5.18 5.27 9.78
C GLU A 61 -5.68 4.02 10.50
N ARG A 62 -6.82 3.46 10.03
CA ARG A 62 -7.37 2.21 10.57
C ARG A 62 -6.46 1.00 10.33
N ILE A 63 -5.71 0.97 9.24
CA ILE A 63 -4.84 -0.17 8.92
C ILE A 63 -3.51 -0.07 9.68
N VAL A 64 -2.89 1.10 9.71
CA VAL A 64 -1.52 1.30 10.22
C VAL A 64 -1.48 1.60 11.72
N PHE A 65 -2.51 2.28 12.23
CA PHE A 65 -2.54 2.81 13.59
C PHE A 65 -3.71 2.30 14.43
N SER A 66 -4.57 1.42 13.91
CA SER A 66 -5.52 0.72 14.77
C SER A 66 -4.74 -0.09 15.80
N LYS A 67 -5.07 0.17 17.06
CA LYS A 67 -4.61 -0.60 18.22
C LYS A 67 -5.22 -1.99 18.22
#